data_AF-A0A2I7SM82-F1
#
_entry.id   AF-A0A2I7SM82-F1
#
_cell.length_a   1.000
_cell.length_b   1.000
_cell.length_c   1.000
_cell.angle_alpha   90.00
_cell.angle_beta   90.00
_cell.angle_gamma   90.00
#
_symmetry.space_group_name_H-M   'P 1'
#
loop_
_entity.id
_entity.type
_entity.pdbx_description
1 polymer ?
#
loop_
_entity_poly.entity_id
_entity_poly.type
_entity_poly.pdbx_seq_one_letter_code
_entity_poly.pdbx_strand_id
1 'polypeptide(L)'
;MSIPNVPTDNIYKFSAIFGLIIFAASNYLYQAFDRNIHDAKIQRELSYNKRRTDSIFLNNTIQMFNMRMEMLNNRLKKISENNLYIEDILPENAGIKNDFLEIHKVSKEYENSIIESYKRDTDLEYSKNEQNKYKVYAITCMIFGIVLIAWGFSSWYFKHQIYIDAEVKCNGQTFRDLLKNANNNSKSKPEQTDSNDETPIGESIS
;
A
#
# COMPACT_ATOMS: atom_id res chain seq x y z
N MET A 1 11.23 -50.27 -16.05
CA MET A 1 10.22 -49.30 -16.54
C MET A 1 10.92 -47.96 -16.73
N SER A 2 10.94 -47.43 -17.95
CA SER A 2 11.49 -46.11 -18.27
C SER A 2 10.50 -45.03 -17.83
N ILE A 3 10.88 -44.21 -16.85
CA ILE A 3 10.08 -43.05 -16.44
C ILE A 3 10.08 -42.06 -17.61
N PRO A 4 8.91 -41.58 -18.08
CA PRO A 4 8.85 -40.61 -19.16
C PRO A 4 9.59 -39.32 -18.77
N ASN A 5 10.45 -38.84 -19.67
CA ASN A 5 11.23 -37.63 -19.48
C ASN A 5 10.27 -36.42 -19.47
N VAL A 6 9.99 -35.89 -18.28
CA VAL A 6 9.18 -34.68 -18.12
C VAL A 6 9.98 -33.50 -18.69
N PRO A 7 9.40 -32.61 -19.51
CA PRO A 7 10.13 -31.48 -20.07
C PRO A 7 10.64 -30.56 -18.95
N THR A 8 11.93 -30.69 -18.64
CA THR A 8 12.61 -29.97 -17.56
C THR A 8 12.73 -28.47 -17.82
N ASP A 9 12.53 -28.00 -19.06
CA ASP A 9 12.56 -26.59 -19.44
C ASP A 9 11.48 -25.77 -18.71
N ASN A 10 10.32 -26.39 -18.42
CA ASN A 10 9.22 -25.69 -17.76
C ASN A 10 9.49 -25.41 -16.28
N ILE A 11 10.36 -26.18 -15.62
CA ILE A 11 10.60 -26.04 -14.17
C ILE A 11 11.36 -24.73 -13.85
N TYR A 12 12.34 -24.36 -14.66
CA TYR A 12 13.14 -23.14 -14.41
C TYR A 12 12.34 -21.86 -14.63
N LYS A 13 11.57 -21.82 -15.73
CA LYS A 13 10.65 -20.71 -16.02
C LYS A 13 9.56 -20.60 -14.96
N PHE A 14 8.98 -21.73 -14.56
CA PHE A 14 8.00 -21.76 -13.46
C PHE A 14 8.57 -21.23 -12.16
N SER A 15 9.79 -21.65 -11.79
CA SER A 15 10.46 -21.19 -10.57
C SER A 15 10.70 -19.68 -10.58
N ALA A 16 11.13 -19.12 -11.72
CA ALA A 16 11.33 -17.69 -11.87
C ALA A 16 10.01 -16.90 -11.77
N ILE A 17 8.95 -17.36 -12.45
CA ILE A 17 7.61 -16.74 -12.39
C ILE A 17 7.03 -16.83 -10.97
N PHE A 18 7.18 -17.98 -10.32
CA PHE A 18 6.72 -18.18 -8.95
C PHE A 18 7.47 -17.27 -7.97
N GLY A 19 8.79 -17.12 -8.12
CA GLY A 19 9.58 -16.14 -7.36
C GLY A 19 9.11 -14.70 -7.56
N LEU A 20 8.76 -14.33 -8.80
CA LEU A 20 8.20 -13.02 -9.13
C LEU A 20 6.85 -12.77 -8.44
N ILE A 21 5.98 -13.78 -8.40
CA ILE A 21 4.68 -13.71 -7.70
C ILE A 21 4.90 -13.52 -6.20
N ILE A 22 5.80 -14.31 -5.58
CA ILE A 22 6.15 -14.17 -4.16
C ILE A 22 6.66 -12.76 -3.88
N PHE A 23 7.56 -12.26 -4.73
CA PHE A 23 8.13 -10.92 -4.60
C PHE A 23 7.03 -9.85 -4.65
N ALA A 24 6.16 -9.89 -5.66
CA ALA A 24 5.08 -8.93 -5.82
C ALA A 24 4.06 -8.98 -4.67
N ALA A 25 3.64 -10.18 -4.27
CA ALA A 25 2.71 -10.37 -3.16
C ALA A 25 3.30 -9.90 -1.83
N SER A 26 4.58 -10.20 -1.57
CA SER A 26 5.27 -9.76 -0.35
C SER A 26 5.42 -8.24 -0.30
N ASN A 27 5.72 -7.61 -1.44
CA ASN A 27 5.79 -6.16 -1.55
C ASN A 27 4.41 -5.50 -1.28
N TYR A 28 3.34 -6.05 -1.86
CA TYR A 28 1.98 -5.59 -1.60
C TYR A 28 1.61 -5.70 -0.11
N LEU A 29 1.88 -6.85 0.51
CA LEU A 29 1.63 -7.07 1.94
C LEU A 29 2.41 -6.09 2.82
N TYR A 30 3.70 -5.87 2.50
CA TYR A 30 4.54 -4.90 3.22
C TYR A 30 3.91 -3.49 3.21
N GLN A 31 3.45 -3.04 2.04
CA GLN A 31 2.78 -1.74 1.91
C GLN A 31 1.43 -1.69 2.65
N ALA A 32 0.64 -2.77 2.57
CA ALA A 32 -0.65 -2.85 3.25
C ALA A 32 -0.50 -2.75 4.77
N PHE A 33 0.50 -3.44 5.34
CA PHE A 33 0.79 -3.33 6.77
C PHE A 33 1.27 -1.94 7.16
N ASP A 34 2.11 -1.30 6.35
CA ASP A 34 2.59 0.04 6.66
C ASP A 34 1.46 1.09 6.71
N ARG A 35 0.51 1.00 5.76
CA ARG A 35 -0.70 1.86 5.76
C ARG A 35 -1.54 1.68 7.02
N ASN A 36 -1.75 0.43 7.46
CA ASN A 36 -2.52 0.16 8.67
C ASN A 36 -1.88 0.78 9.93
N ILE A 37 -0.54 0.82 10.05
CA ILE A 37 0.14 1.54 11.16
C ILE A 37 -0.11 3.04 11.07
N HIS A 38 0.01 3.59 9.86
CA HIS A 38 -0.15 5.01 9.64
C HIS A 38 -1.56 5.46 10.06
N ASP A 39 -2.59 4.74 9.63
CA ASP A 39 -3.97 5.02 10.00
C ASP A 39 -4.19 4.89 11.51
N ALA A 40 -3.62 3.85 12.14
CA ALA A 40 -3.72 3.67 13.58
C ALA A 40 -3.02 4.79 14.38
N LYS A 41 -1.90 5.33 13.87
CA LYS A 41 -1.24 6.52 14.45
C LYS A 41 -2.11 7.76 14.32
N ILE A 42 -2.71 8.01 13.16
CA ILE A 42 -3.62 9.14 12.94
C ILE A 42 -4.80 9.05 13.92
N GLN A 43 -5.42 7.88 14.05
CA GLN A 43 -6.54 7.68 14.97
C GLN A 43 -6.14 7.95 16.43
N ARG A 44 -4.92 7.56 16.84
CA ARG A 44 -4.39 7.89 18.16
C ARG A 44 -4.24 9.39 18.37
N GLU A 45 -3.69 10.12 17.40
CA GLU A 45 -3.54 11.57 17.48
C GLU A 45 -4.89 12.29 17.56
N LEU A 46 -5.87 11.86 16.76
CA LEU A 46 -7.23 12.37 16.84
C LEU A 46 -7.85 12.12 18.23
N SER A 47 -7.61 10.95 18.81
CA SER A 47 -8.09 10.59 20.16
C SER A 47 -7.42 11.43 21.25
N TYR A 48 -6.13 11.72 21.11
CA TYR A 48 -5.40 12.60 22.01
C TYR A 48 -5.92 14.04 21.93
N ASN A 49 -6.10 14.56 20.72
CA ASN A 49 -6.64 15.90 20.51
C ASN A 49 -8.08 16.01 21.06
N LYS A 50 -8.91 14.98 20.87
CA LYS A 50 -10.25 14.92 21.46
C LYS A 50 -10.18 15.01 22.99
N ARG A 51 -9.35 14.19 23.66
CA ARG A 51 -9.14 14.26 25.12
C ARG A 51 -8.72 15.64 25.59
N ARG A 52 -7.82 16.28 24.84
CA ARG A 52 -7.35 17.64 25.15
C ARG A 52 -8.51 18.63 25.09
N THR A 53 -9.33 18.58 24.04
CA THR A 53 -10.52 19.43 23.93
C THR A 53 -11.52 19.17 25.06
N ASP A 54 -11.80 17.90 25.35
CA ASP A 54 -12.73 17.50 26.42
C ASP A 54 -12.23 17.99 27.80
N SER A 55 -10.91 17.94 28.06
CA SER A 55 -10.33 18.45 29.31
C SER A 55 -10.44 19.97 29.46
N ILE A 56 -10.28 20.70 28.34
CA ILE A 56 -10.44 22.16 28.34
C ILE A 56 -11.90 22.50 28.62
N PHE A 57 -12.83 21.78 27.99
CA PHE A 57 -14.26 21.94 28.23
C PHE A 57 -14.63 21.67 29.69
N LEU A 58 -14.20 20.54 30.26
CA LEU A 58 -14.45 20.21 31.67
C LEU A 58 -13.88 21.28 32.62
N ASN A 59 -12.65 21.75 32.38
CA ASN A 59 -12.03 22.77 33.22
C ASN A 59 -12.82 24.09 33.16
N ASN A 60 -13.27 24.50 31.97
CA ASN A 60 -14.12 25.68 31.81
C ASN A 60 -15.46 25.51 32.55
N THR A 61 -16.09 24.33 32.47
CA THR A 61 -17.34 24.04 33.20
C THR A 61 -17.16 24.13 34.71
N ILE A 62 -16.07 23.57 35.24
CA ILE A 62 -15.74 23.66 36.67
C ILE A 62 -15.49 25.12 37.08
N GLN A 63 -14.79 25.89 36.25
CA GLN A 63 -14.53 27.31 36.52
C GLN A 63 -15.83 28.12 36.59
N MET A 64 -16.76 27.91 35.65
CA MET A 64 -18.07 28.59 35.67
C MET A 64 -18.88 28.23 36.93
N PHE A 65 -18.87 26.95 37.32
CA PHE A 65 -19.53 26.50 38.54
C PHE A 65 -18.94 27.16 39.79
N ASN A 66 -17.61 27.20 39.90
CA ASN A 66 -16.93 27.86 41.01
C ASN A 66 -17.29 29.34 41.10
N MET A 67 -17.34 30.05 39.97
CA MET A 67 -17.79 31.46 39.93
C MET A 67 -19.24 31.60 40.42
N ARG A 68 -20.14 30.71 40.03
CA ARG A 68 -21.55 30.72 40.51
C ARG A 68 -21.64 30.46 42.01
N MET A 69 -20.89 29.48 42.52
CA MET A 69 -20.83 29.18 43.95
C MET A 69 -20.27 30.35 44.76
N GLU A 70 -19.26 31.05 44.26
CA GLU A 70 -18.71 32.25 44.89
C GLU A 70 -19.76 33.38 44.95
N MET A 71 -20.49 33.61 43.86
CA MET A 71 -21.59 34.59 43.83
C MET A 71 -22.67 34.24 44.85
N LEU A 72 -23.07 32.97 44.95
CA LEU A 72 -24.05 32.50 45.93
C LEU A 72 -23.54 32.73 47.37
N ASN A 73 -22.30 32.33 47.67
CA ASN A 73 -21.70 32.51 48.99
C ASN A 73 -21.65 33.98 49.39
N ASN A 74 -21.29 34.87 48.45
CA ASN A 74 -21.30 36.31 48.68
C ASN A 74 -22.70 36.85 48.97
N ARG A 75 -23.74 36.33 48.31
CA ARG A 75 -25.14 36.68 48.59
C ARG A 75 -25.58 36.18 49.96
N LEU A 76 -25.31 34.92 50.29
CA LEU A 76 -25.61 34.34 51.60
C LEU A 76 -24.96 35.13 52.73
N LYS A 77 -23.70 35.55 52.56
CA LYS A 77 -22.99 36.41 53.51
C LYS A 77 -23.71 37.74 53.70
N LYS A 78 -24.08 38.43 52.61
CA LYS A 78 -24.83 39.70 52.67
C LYS A 78 -26.18 39.55 53.37
N ILE A 79 -26.86 38.41 53.18
CA ILE A 79 -28.15 38.14 53.82
C ILE A 79 -27.98 37.94 55.33
N SER A 80 -26.96 37.18 55.72
CA SER A 80 -26.58 37.01 57.12
C SER A 80 -26.23 38.34 57.81
N GLU A 81 -25.67 39.30 57.07
CA GLU A 81 -25.29 40.60 57.60
C GLU A 81 -26.46 41.61 57.64
N ASN A 82 -27.45 41.48 56.76
CA ASN A 82 -28.49 42.50 56.53
C ASN A 82 -29.94 42.10 56.86
N ASN A 83 -30.20 40.95 57.48
CA ASN A 83 -31.57 40.46 57.81
C ASN A 83 -32.52 40.42 56.58
N LEU A 84 -31.98 40.08 55.40
CA LEU A 84 -32.77 39.89 54.18
C LEU A 84 -33.59 38.59 54.24
N TYR A 85 -34.75 38.57 53.57
CA TYR A 85 -35.63 37.40 53.53
C TYR A 85 -35.06 36.29 52.65
N ILE A 86 -35.19 35.03 53.11
CA ILE A 86 -34.66 33.82 52.46
C ILE A 86 -35.32 33.54 51.09
N GLU A 87 -36.50 34.09 50.83
CA GLU A 87 -37.28 33.85 49.60
C GLU A 87 -36.57 34.33 48.32
N ASP A 88 -35.68 35.31 48.41
CA ASP A 88 -34.91 35.81 47.26
C ASP A 88 -33.84 34.81 46.75
N ILE A 89 -33.53 33.74 47.50
CA ILE A 89 -32.45 32.77 47.19
C ILE A 89 -32.98 31.50 46.51
N LEU A 90 -34.27 31.18 46.67
CA LEU A 90 -34.89 29.92 46.23
C LEU A 90 -34.69 29.56 44.74
N PRO A 91 -34.81 30.47 43.75
CA PRO A 91 -34.67 30.11 42.34
C PRO A 91 -33.22 29.76 41.93
N GLU A 92 -32.21 30.22 42.68
CA GLU A 92 -30.79 30.01 42.34
C GLU A 92 -30.31 28.60 42.74
N ASN A 93 -30.88 28.01 43.79
CA ASN A 93 -30.59 26.63 44.21
C ASN A 93 -30.97 25.58 43.15
N ALA A 94 -32.00 25.84 42.34
CA ALA A 94 -32.38 24.97 41.24
C ALA A 94 -31.31 24.96 40.12
N GLY A 95 -30.69 26.11 39.85
CA GLY A 95 -29.59 26.24 38.89
C GLY A 95 -28.34 25.46 39.32
N ILE A 96 -27.94 25.60 40.59
CA ILE A 96 -26.75 24.92 41.15
C ILE A 96 -26.88 23.39 41.07
N LYS A 97 -28.08 22.86 41.36
CA LYS A 97 -28.34 21.43 41.23
C LYS A 97 -28.15 20.93 39.80
N ASN A 98 -28.63 21.69 38.81
CA ASN A 98 -28.48 21.34 37.40
C ASN A 98 -27.00 21.43 36.97
N ASP A 99 -26.28 22.45 37.39
CA ASP A 99 -24.85 22.60 37.10
C ASP A 99 -24.02 21.44 37.69
N PHE A 100 -24.34 21.02 38.91
CA PHE A 100 -23.69 19.86 39.53
C PHE A 100 -23.95 18.57 38.73
N LEU A 101 -25.19 18.39 38.26
CA LEU A 101 -25.59 17.23 37.46
C LEU A 101 -24.90 17.24 36.08
N GLU A 102 -24.74 18.43 35.49
CA GLU A 102 -23.98 18.64 34.25
C GLU A 102 -22.49 18.34 34.45
N ILE A 103 -21.85 18.88 35.49
CA ILE A 103 -20.45 18.56 35.82
C ILE A 103 -20.25 17.07 36.00
N HIS A 104 -21.12 16.41 36.76
CA HIS A 104 -21.03 14.97 36.97
C HIS A 104 -21.14 14.19 35.65
N LYS A 105 -22.07 14.59 34.77
CA LYS A 105 -22.23 13.99 33.45
C LYS A 105 -20.97 14.18 32.59
N VAL A 106 -20.46 15.40 32.49
CA VAL A 106 -19.26 15.74 31.69
C VAL A 106 -18.02 15.04 32.25
N SER A 107 -17.86 14.99 33.58
CA SER A 107 -16.77 14.25 34.24
C SER A 107 -16.79 12.77 33.89
N LYS A 108 -17.98 12.14 33.92
CA LYS A 108 -18.13 10.73 33.55
C LYS A 108 -17.83 10.47 32.07
N GLU A 109 -18.26 11.36 31.18
CA GLU A 109 -17.92 11.29 29.75
C GLU A 109 -16.41 11.43 29.52
N TYR A 110 -15.75 12.33 30.26
CA TYR A 110 -14.30 12.51 30.23
C TYR A 110 -13.54 11.28 30.76
N GLU A 111 -13.98 10.70 31.88
CA GLU A 111 -13.40 9.45 32.40
C GLU A 111 -13.51 8.31 31.39
N ASN A 112 -14.68 8.15 30.74
CA ASN A 112 -14.87 7.16 29.70
C ASN A 112 -13.93 7.39 28.51
N SER A 113 -13.74 8.65 28.09
CA SER A 113 -12.84 8.98 26.97
C SER A 113 -11.37 8.70 27.32
N ILE A 114 -10.97 8.88 28.58
CA ILE A 114 -9.67 8.46 29.10
C ILE A 114 -9.53 6.93 29.04
N ILE A 115 -10.50 6.18 29.55
CA ILE A 115 -10.44 4.70 29.55
C ILE A 115 -10.35 4.15 28.12
N GLU A 116 -11.17 4.66 27.20
CA GLU A 116 -11.12 4.27 25.78
C GLU A 116 -9.77 4.59 25.13
N SER A 117 -9.14 5.69 25.53
CA SER A 117 -7.84 6.06 25.00
C SER A 117 -6.71 5.15 25.50
N TYR A 118 -6.76 4.71 26.75
CA TYR A 118 -5.81 3.72 27.27
C TYR A 118 -5.95 2.39 26.55
N LYS A 119 -7.19 1.90 26.34
CA LYS A 119 -7.45 0.69 25.55
C LYS A 119 -6.86 0.79 24.14
N ARG A 120 -7.07 1.94 23.47
CA ARG A 120 -6.49 2.18 22.13
C ARG A 120 -4.97 2.23 22.13
N ASP A 121 -4.36 2.82 23.16
CA ASP A 121 -2.90 2.86 23.29
C ASP A 121 -2.32 1.45 23.47
N THR A 122 -2.94 0.61 24.30
CA THR A 122 -2.54 -0.79 24.48
C THR A 122 -2.73 -1.62 23.20
N ASP A 123 -3.87 -1.44 22.52
CA ASP A 123 -4.16 -2.14 21.27
C ASP A 123 -3.17 -1.74 20.16
N LEU A 124 -2.77 -0.46 20.12
CA LEU A 124 -1.76 0.03 19.19
C LEU A 124 -0.39 -0.57 19.46
N GLU A 125 0.02 -0.67 20.73
CA GLU A 125 1.31 -1.27 21.10
C GLU A 125 1.35 -2.76 20.73
N TYR A 126 0.29 -3.50 21.04
CA TYR A 126 0.14 -4.89 20.62
C TYR A 126 0.19 -5.02 19.09
N SER A 127 -0.58 -4.18 18.38
CA SER A 127 -0.62 -4.17 16.92
C SER A 127 0.74 -3.84 16.30
N LYS A 128 1.52 -2.92 16.88
CA LYS A 128 2.88 -2.60 16.40
C LYS A 128 3.79 -3.80 16.49
N ASN A 129 3.73 -4.55 17.59
CA ASN A 129 4.59 -5.72 17.76
C ASN A 129 4.26 -6.83 16.76
N GLU A 130 2.97 -7.15 16.58
CA GLU A 130 2.52 -8.12 15.59
C GLU A 130 2.88 -7.68 14.17
N GLN A 131 2.68 -6.39 13.84
CA GLN A 131 3.01 -5.88 12.52
C GLN A 131 4.51 -5.86 12.23
N ASN A 132 5.36 -5.64 13.24
CA ASN A 132 6.81 -5.79 13.05
C ASN A 132 7.17 -7.23 12.66
N LYS A 133 6.54 -8.24 13.28
CA LYS A 133 6.74 -9.65 12.88
C LYS A 133 6.32 -9.88 11.43
N TYR A 134 5.14 -9.39 11.03
CA TYR A 134 4.67 -9.51 9.65
C TYR A 134 5.56 -8.77 8.65
N LYS A 135 6.10 -7.60 9.00
CA LYS A 135 7.08 -6.87 8.16
C LYS A 135 8.35 -7.68 7.96
N VAL A 136 8.88 -8.30 9.02
CA VAL A 136 10.05 -9.19 8.92
C VAL A 136 9.74 -10.35 7.98
N TYR A 137 8.60 -11.03 8.14
CA TYR A 137 8.20 -12.12 7.26
C TYR A 137 8.06 -11.67 5.80
N ALA A 138 7.45 -10.51 5.53
CA ALA A 138 7.31 -9.97 4.19
C ALA A 138 8.68 -9.68 3.55
N ILE A 139 9.63 -9.10 4.30
CA ILE A 139 11.00 -8.85 3.83
C ILE A 139 11.71 -10.17 3.53
N THR A 140 11.61 -11.17 4.41
CA THR A 140 12.23 -12.49 4.19
C THR A 140 11.66 -13.17 2.93
N CYS A 141 10.34 -13.14 2.74
CA CYS A 141 9.71 -13.67 1.52
C CYS A 141 10.11 -12.89 0.27
N MET A 142 10.28 -11.57 0.36
CA MET A 142 10.76 -10.74 -0.75
C MET A 142 12.19 -11.14 -1.18
N ILE A 143 13.10 -11.32 -0.22
CA ILE A 143 14.47 -11.80 -0.49
C ILE A 143 14.42 -13.19 -1.11
N PHE A 144 13.63 -14.10 -0.55
CA PHE A 144 13.46 -15.46 -1.08
C PHE A 144 12.92 -15.45 -2.52
N GLY A 145 11.95 -14.58 -2.83
CA GLY A 145 11.45 -14.36 -4.18
C GLY A 145 12.54 -13.92 -5.15
N ILE A 146 13.38 -12.94 -4.77
CA ILE A 146 14.52 -12.49 -5.60
C ILE A 146 15.49 -13.64 -5.87
N VAL A 147 15.81 -14.44 -4.86
CA VAL A 147 16.70 -15.60 -5.00
C VAL A 147 16.12 -16.62 -5.99
N LEU A 148 14.82 -16.91 -5.92
CA LEU A 148 14.15 -17.81 -6.87
C LEU A 148 14.14 -17.27 -8.30
N ILE A 149 13.90 -15.96 -8.47
CA ILE A 149 13.95 -15.30 -9.78
C ILE A 149 15.35 -15.47 -10.38
N ALA A 150 16.39 -15.08 -9.64
CA ALA A 150 17.77 -15.16 -10.10
C ALA A 150 18.15 -16.61 -10.42
N TRP A 151 17.88 -17.54 -9.51
CA TRP A 151 18.19 -18.96 -9.70
C TRP A 151 17.44 -19.58 -10.89
N GLY A 152 16.16 -19.26 -11.05
CA GLY A 152 15.33 -19.73 -12.16
C GLY A 152 15.86 -19.25 -13.51
N PHE A 153 16.12 -17.95 -13.66
CA PHE A 153 16.67 -17.40 -14.90
C PHE A 153 18.10 -17.86 -15.19
N SER A 154 18.98 -17.90 -14.19
CA SER A 154 20.34 -18.41 -14.37
C SER A 154 20.33 -19.87 -14.82
N SER A 155 19.54 -20.72 -14.16
CA SER A 155 19.46 -22.14 -14.51
C SER A 155 18.87 -22.36 -15.89
N TRP A 156 17.84 -21.57 -16.26
CA TRP A 156 17.26 -21.59 -17.60
C TRP A 156 18.30 -21.18 -18.66
N TYR A 157 19.04 -20.10 -18.41
CA TYR A 157 20.05 -19.59 -19.33
C TYR A 157 21.14 -20.64 -19.62
N PHE A 158 21.76 -21.17 -18.56
CA PHE A 158 22.87 -22.11 -18.72
C PHE A 158 22.45 -23.43 -19.35
N LYS A 159 21.21 -23.90 -19.10
CA LYS A 159 20.75 -25.20 -19.60
C LYS A 159 20.09 -25.17 -20.96
N HIS A 160 19.39 -24.10 -21.31
CA HIS A 160 18.58 -24.06 -22.54
C HIS A 160 19.01 -22.93 -23.45
N GLN A 161 19.13 -21.72 -22.93
CA GLN A 161 19.38 -20.54 -23.77
C GLN A 161 20.72 -20.61 -24.52
N ILE A 162 21.79 -21.12 -23.89
CA ILE A 162 23.09 -21.27 -24.55
C ILE A 162 23.01 -22.13 -25.83
N TYR A 163 22.24 -23.21 -25.79
CA TYR A 163 22.10 -24.12 -26.93
C TYR A 163 21.22 -23.50 -28.03
N ILE A 164 20.12 -22.86 -27.64
CA ILE A 164 19.23 -22.16 -28.57
C ILE A 164 19.98 -21.02 -29.28
N ASP A 165 20.75 -20.23 -28.53
CA ASP A 165 21.54 -19.13 -29.09
C ASP A 165 22.62 -19.65 -30.06
N ALA A 166 23.25 -20.78 -29.75
CA ALA A 166 24.23 -21.42 -30.63
C ALA A 166 23.58 -21.92 -31.94
N GLU A 167 22.41 -22.55 -31.87
CA GLU A 167 21.65 -23.02 -33.02
C GLU A 167 21.21 -21.86 -33.92
N VAL A 168 20.62 -20.81 -33.32
CA VAL A 168 20.19 -19.61 -34.04
C VAL A 168 21.36 -18.94 -34.75
N LYS A 169 22.53 -18.88 -34.10
CA LYS A 169 23.75 -18.32 -34.70
C LYS A 169 24.24 -19.13 -35.89
N CYS A 170 24.21 -20.45 -35.80
CA CYS A 170 24.58 -21.36 -36.89
C CYS A 170 23.64 -21.18 -38.09
N ASN A 171 22.33 -21.26 -37.85
CA ASN A 171 21.30 -21.10 -38.89
C ASN A 171 21.37 -19.72 -39.56
N GLY A 172 21.66 -18.67 -38.78
CA GLY A 172 21.85 -17.32 -39.30
C GLY A 172 23.06 -17.19 -40.23
N GLN A 173 24.16 -17.90 -39.97
CA GLN A 173 25.33 -17.92 -40.86
C GLN A 173 25.00 -18.64 -42.16
N THR A 174 24.37 -19.81 -42.10
CA THR A 174 23.95 -20.58 -43.29
C THR A 174 23.04 -19.75 -44.19
N PHE A 175 22.07 -19.03 -43.62
CA PHE A 175 21.16 -18.18 -44.39
C PHE A 175 21.90 -17.02 -45.08
N ARG A 176 22.87 -16.40 -44.42
CA ARG A 176 23.71 -15.35 -45.02
C ARG A 176 24.52 -15.87 -46.21
N ASP A 177 25.08 -17.07 -46.09
CA ASP A 177 25.86 -17.68 -47.17
C ASP A 177 24.98 -18.00 -48.38
N LEU A 178 23.75 -18.51 -48.15
CA LEU A 178 22.77 -18.73 -49.21
C LEU A 178 22.40 -17.45 -49.96
N LEU A 179 22.15 -16.34 -49.23
CA LEU A 179 21.87 -15.04 -49.85
C LEU A 179 23.04 -14.50 -50.67
N LYS A 180 24.28 -14.67 -50.17
CA LYS A 180 25.48 -14.26 -50.88
C LYS A 180 25.66 -15.04 -52.19
N ASN A 181 25.42 -16.35 -52.15
CA ASN A 181 25.47 -17.21 -53.34
C ASN A 181 24.38 -16.84 -54.35
N ALA A 182 23.15 -16.58 -53.90
CA ALA A 182 22.06 -16.14 -54.76
C ALA A 182 22.34 -14.80 -55.45
N ASN A 183 22.91 -13.83 -54.73
CA ASN A 183 23.24 -12.50 -55.28
C ASN A 183 24.43 -12.55 -56.26
N ASN A 184 25.40 -13.44 -56.04
CA ASN A 184 26.47 -13.64 -57.00
C ASN A 184 25.92 -14.27 -58.29
N ASN A 185 25.00 -15.25 -58.16
CA ASN A 185 24.36 -15.90 -59.30
C ASN A 185 23.47 -14.95 -60.12
N SER A 186 22.83 -13.95 -59.48
CA SER A 186 22.04 -12.94 -60.20
C SER A 186 22.92 -11.94 -60.96
N LYS A 187 24.09 -11.56 -60.42
CA LYS A 187 25.06 -10.70 -61.12
C LYS A 187 25.77 -11.40 -62.27
N SER A 188 25.98 -12.71 -62.19
CA SER A 188 26.62 -13.49 -63.25
C SER A 188 25.65 -13.91 -64.36
N LYS A 189 24.35 -13.62 -64.24
CA LYS A 189 23.43 -13.80 -65.36
C LYS A 189 23.73 -12.63 -66.32
N PRO A 190 24.38 -12.89 -67.47
CA PRO A 190 24.69 -11.82 -68.41
C PRO A 190 23.38 -11.14 -68.76
N GLU A 191 23.38 -9.82 -68.71
CA GLU A 191 22.37 -8.98 -69.31
C GLU A 191 22.21 -9.52 -70.73
N GLN A 192 21.16 -10.32 -70.97
CA GLN A 192 20.72 -10.57 -72.33
C GLN A 192 20.24 -9.21 -72.80
N THR A 193 21.19 -8.43 -73.32
CA THR A 193 20.92 -7.37 -74.26
C THR A 193 20.05 -8.03 -75.32
N ASP A 194 18.76 -7.73 -75.27
CA ASP A 194 17.83 -7.97 -76.36
C ASP A 194 18.35 -7.18 -77.57
N SER A 195 19.32 -7.78 -78.27
CA SER A 195 19.69 -7.44 -79.63
C SER A 195 18.86 -8.34 -80.55
N ASN A 196 17.58 -8.02 -80.66
CA ASN A 196 16.79 -8.28 -81.87
C ASN A 196 16.33 -6.88 -82.29
N ASP A 197 17.13 -6.16 -83.05
CA ASP A 197 17.30 -6.36 -84.50
C ASP A 197 15.93 -6.38 -85.18
N GLU A 198 15.63 -5.20 -85.72
CA GLU A 198 14.56 -4.92 -86.65
C GLU A 198 14.57 -5.93 -87.79
N THR A 199 13.43 -6.57 -88.07
CA THR A 199 13.09 -6.88 -89.46
C THR A 199 11.61 -6.57 -89.72
N PRO A 200 11.32 -5.71 -90.71
CA PRO A 200 9.99 -5.51 -91.25
C PRO A 200 9.69 -6.61 -92.29
N ILE A 201 8.40 -6.92 -92.49
CA ILE A 201 7.70 -7.62 -93.60
C ILE A 201 6.45 -8.18 -92.90
N GLY A 202 5.21 -7.77 -93.18
CA GLY A 202 4.60 -7.54 -94.48
C GLY A 202 3.49 -8.59 -94.66
N GLU A 203 2.25 -8.11 -94.81
CA GLU A 203 1.11 -8.74 -95.53
C GLU A 203 0.64 -10.16 -95.17
N SER A 204 -0.64 -10.31 -94.79
CA SER A 204 -1.70 -10.73 -95.73
C SER A 204 -3.03 -11.07 -95.02
N ILE A 205 -4.06 -10.27 -95.28
CA ILE A 205 -5.40 -10.66 -95.79
C ILE A 205 -6.02 -11.95 -95.20
N SER A 206 -7.09 -11.79 -94.40
CA SER A 206 -8.48 -12.27 -94.65
C SER A 206 -9.36 -11.99 -93.44
#